data_AF-A0A3M8P2S0-F1
#
_entry.id   AF-A0A3M8P2S0-F1
#
_cell.length_a   1.000
_cell.length_b   1.000
_cell.length_c   1.000
_cell.angle_alpha   90.00
_cell.angle_beta   90.00
_cell.angle_gamma   90.00
#
_symmetry.space_group_name_H-M   'P 1'
#
loop_
_entity.id
_entity.type
_entity.pdbx_description
1 polymer ?
#
loop_
_entity_poly.entity_id
_entity_poly.type
_entity_poly.pdbx_seq_one_letter_code
_entity_poly.pdbx_strand_id
1 'polypeptide(L)'
;MENPFILIAVFVACLIAYQLLTRNRRKLKKIRQEWETGTYIALHEDIQSVSSYWRNKKERAEFYAGIDQITWDDLAMDQVFKKMNYTKTSVGSEYLFNQLRDIDPKLKGLQSKEELYTLVAQDDKLREQVLLILSSLGKRNYADSSSYFYHFNDHKIKFAYVYVLLACIPIISVFLMFFSLKVGIISLICSLLINALIYYRNKKTLDNDLHSITYVAAIVNTGKSLASIRHPQFSIYRDLMKKEGKGLKRVSFFGKVLSIGTYTGGDFDILLEYFRIVFLLDFISYNQIVKAIITHQNAYKQLWESIGELDAAIAIAFYRKSLSSYTLPQFIDKEELSFEDLAHPLLNDPVTNSSTLGKTVLITGSNASGKSTYIKAVAINAILAQTIHTVLAKTWTMKPSYIVTSMAIQDNVLDGDSYFIAEIKSLKRIIQLSKEKKPLISFVDEILKGTNTIERISASAAIMEWLSANKGMNIIASHDIELTEIAEGVYTNYHFRESIKDGEVLFDYKIHEGPSVTRNAIKLLEILDYPESVTNQANQLAQQFTDIREWKELNAV
;
A
#
# COMPACT_ATOMS: atom_id res chain seq x y z
N MET A 1 56.05 -5.07 32.34
CA MET A 1 54.82 -5.88 32.31
C MET A 1 53.72 -5.03 31.70
N GLU A 2 53.52 -5.16 30.40
CA GLU A 2 52.38 -4.53 29.72
C GLU A 2 51.11 -5.10 30.32
N ASN A 3 50.22 -4.22 30.78
CA ASN A 3 49.03 -4.61 31.51
C ASN A 3 48.11 -5.41 30.56
N PRO A 4 47.90 -6.74 30.77
CA PRO A 4 47.14 -7.59 29.85
C PRO A 4 45.71 -7.09 29.64
N PHE A 5 45.16 -6.33 30.59
CA PHE A 5 43.86 -5.67 30.47
C PHE A 5 43.81 -4.59 29.38
N ILE A 6 44.91 -3.89 29.12
CA ILE A 6 44.98 -2.86 28.06
C ILE A 6 45.01 -3.53 26.69
N LEU A 7 45.78 -4.61 26.53
CA LEU A 7 45.82 -5.40 25.29
C LEU A 7 44.45 -6.02 24.97
N ILE A 8 43.75 -6.55 25.98
CA ILE A 8 42.39 -7.08 25.82
C ILE A 8 41.40 -5.96 25.46
N ALA A 9 41.46 -4.81 26.13
CA ALA A 9 40.59 -3.67 25.82
C ALA A 9 40.82 -3.13 24.39
N VAL A 10 42.08 -3.03 23.95
CA VAL A 10 42.43 -2.64 22.59
C VAL A 10 41.95 -3.69 21.59
N PHE A 11 42.14 -4.98 21.87
CA PHE A 11 41.66 -6.07 21.01
C PHE A 11 40.13 -6.04 20.88
N VAL A 12 39.39 -5.89 21.98
CA VAL A 12 37.92 -5.76 21.99
C VAL A 12 37.47 -4.50 21.25
N ALA A 13 38.14 -3.36 21.45
CA ALA A 13 37.85 -2.13 20.71
C ALA A 13 38.12 -2.29 19.20
N CYS A 14 39.21 -2.96 18.81
CA CYS A 14 39.51 -3.30 17.43
C CYS A 14 38.49 -4.29 16.85
N LEU A 15 38.00 -5.25 17.63
CA LEU A 15 37.03 -6.25 17.20
C LEU A 15 35.64 -5.62 17.03
N ILE A 16 35.22 -4.75 17.96
CA ILE A 16 34.01 -3.93 17.84
C ILE A 16 34.12 -2.98 16.64
N ALA A 17 35.25 -2.29 16.48
CA ALA A 17 35.49 -1.41 15.34
C ALA A 17 35.46 -2.20 14.01
N TYR A 18 36.10 -3.36 13.96
CA TYR A 18 36.08 -4.25 12.80
C TYR A 18 34.66 -4.73 12.50
N GLN A 19 33.89 -5.13 13.51
CA GLN A 19 32.51 -5.58 13.36
C GLN A 19 31.59 -4.44 12.87
N LEU A 20 31.75 -3.23 13.40
CA LEU A 20 31.00 -2.04 12.95
C LEU A 20 31.38 -1.64 11.51
N LEU A 21 32.68 -1.63 11.17
CA LEU A 21 33.18 -1.30 9.84
C LEU A 21 32.78 -2.34 8.79
N THR A 22 32.79 -3.63 9.15
CA THR A 22 32.40 -4.71 8.24
C THR A 22 30.89 -4.85 8.07
N ARG A 23 30.08 -4.52 9.09
CA ARG A 23 28.61 -4.59 9.03
C ARG A 23 28.05 -3.70 7.93
N ASN A 24 28.51 -2.45 7.84
CA ASN A 24 28.06 -1.52 6.80
C ASN A 24 28.53 -1.97 5.41
N ARG A 25 29.77 -2.49 5.29
CA ARG A 25 30.27 -3.05 4.03
C ARG A 25 29.44 -4.24 3.54
N ARG A 26 29.07 -5.16 4.43
CA ARG A 26 28.21 -6.32 4.10
C ARG A 26 26.81 -5.89 3.67
N LYS A 27 26.19 -4.95 4.39
CA LYS A 27 24.89 -4.36 4.02
C LYS A 27 24.96 -3.70 2.64
N LEU A 28 26.00 -2.91 2.39
CA LEU A 28 26.21 -2.23 1.12
C LEU A 28 26.36 -3.23 -0.04
N LYS A 29 27.16 -4.29 0.15
CA LYS A 29 27.31 -5.35 -0.84
C LYS A 29 25.97 -6.00 -1.18
N LYS A 30 25.14 -6.28 -0.17
CA LYS A 30 23.79 -6.82 -0.38
C LYS A 30 22.90 -5.84 -1.16
N ILE A 31 22.89 -4.56 -0.78
CA ILE A 31 22.13 -3.51 -1.46
C ILE A 31 22.53 -3.40 -2.94
N ARG A 32 23.84 -3.42 -3.24
CA ARG A 32 24.35 -3.39 -4.61
C ARG A 32 23.90 -4.61 -5.41
N GLN A 33 24.02 -5.79 -4.81
CA GLN A 33 23.58 -7.02 -5.44
C GLN A 33 22.07 -6.99 -5.75
N GLU A 34 21.23 -6.60 -4.79
CA GLU A 34 19.78 -6.44 -4.99
C GLU A 34 19.47 -5.47 -6.14
N TRP A 35 20.24 -4.38 -6.26
CA TRP A 35 20.07 -3.41 -7.35
C TRP A 35 20.50 -4.00 -8.69
N GLU A 36 21.63 -4.68 -8.75
CA GLU A 36 22.19 -5.25 -9.99
C GLU A 36 21.33 -6.38 -10.55
N THR A 37 20.87 -7.29 -9.69
CA THR A 37 20.10 -8.47 -10.12
C THR A 37 18.63 -8.16 -10.35
N GLY A 38 18.12 -7.04 -9.84
CA GLY A 38 16.68 -6.76 -9.81
C GLY A 38 15.89 -7.77 -8.96
N THR A 39 16.57 -8.64 -8.21
CA THR A 39 15.95 -9.64 -7.35
C THR A 39 16.02 -9.20 -5.90
N TYR A 40 14.85 -9.05 -5.28
CA TYR A 40 14.73 -8.67 -3.89
C TYR A 40 13.91 -9.69 -3.13
N ILE A 41 14.43 -10.09 -1.97
CA ILE A 41 13.67 -10.88 -1.01
C ILE A 41 12.89 -9.89 -0.15
N ALA A 42 11.62 -9.69 -0.50
CA ALA A 42 10.72 -8.89 0.29
C ALA A 42 10.59 -9.47 1.71
N LEU A 43 10.93 -8.66 2.71
CA LEU A 43 10.56 -8.94 4.09
C LEU A 43 9.03 -8.94 4.18
N HIS A 44 8.47 -10.06 4.65
CA HIS A 44 7.04 -10.20 4.84
C HIS A 44 6.55 -9.23 5.91
N GLU A 45 5.62 -8.35 5.55
CA GLU A 45 4.89 -7.46 6.45
C GLU A 45 3.41 -7.81 6.35
N ASP A 46 2.70 -7.67 7.47
CA ASP A 46 1.24 -7.82 7.46
C ASP A 46 0.61 -6.59 6.78
N ILE A 47 -0.27 -6.83 5.82
CA ILE A 47 -1.04 -5.79 5.11
C ILE A 47 -1.87 -4.95 6.09
N GLN A 48 -2.38 -5.55 7.16
CA GLN A 48 -3.08 -4.79 8.23
C GLN A 48 -2.16 -3.76 8.89
N SER A 49 -0.89 -4.11 9.08
CA SER A 49 0.11 -3.16 9.58
C SER A 49 0.47 -2.10 8.56
N VAL A 50 0.57 -2.45 7.28
CA VAL A 50 0.99 -1.52 6.22
C VAL A 50 -0.13 -0.50 5.89
N SER A 51 -1.38 -0.87 6.07
CA SER A 51 -2.53 -0.01 5.77
C SER A 51 -2.82 1.07 6.83
N SER A 52 -2.10 1.10 7.96
CA SER A 52 -2.33 2.01 9.09
C SER A 52 -2.37 3.48 8.69
N TYR A 53 -1.34 3.97 7.96
CA TYR A 53 -1.28 5.38 7.56
C TYR A 53 -2.45 5.77 6.64
N TRP A 54 -2.80 4.91 5.69
CA TRP A 54 -3.96 5.13 4.82
C TRP A 54 -5.26 5.16 5.63
N ARG A 55 -5.47 4.22 6.55
CA ARG A 55 -6.66 4.16 7.40
C ARG A 55 -6.79 5.41 8.26
N ASN A 56 -5.72 5.78 8.97
CA ASN A 56 -5.68 6.95 9.84
C ASN A 56 -5.95 8.26 9.05
N LYS A 57 -5.43 8.34 7.81
CA LYS A 57 -5.69 9.48 6.91
C LYS A 57 -7.15 9.50 6.43
N LYS A 58 -7.69 8.35 6.03
CA LYS A 58 -9.07 8.21 5.54
C LYS A 58 -10.09 8.56 6.62
N GLU A 59 -9.92 8.04 7.84
CA GLU A 59 -10.82 8.32 8.98
C GLU A 59 -10.91 9.80 9.34
N ARG A 60 -9.85 10.56 9.05
CA ARG A 60 -9.79 12.01 9.31
C ARG A 60 -10.24 12.87 8.13
N ALA A 61 -10.45 12.29 6.95
CA ALA A 61 -10.91 13.01 5.78
C ALA A 61 -12.44 13.13 5.80
N GLU A 62 -12.97 14.32 5.55
CA GLU A 62 -14.43 14.52 5.37
C GLU A 62 -14.96 13.74 4.15
N PHE A 63 -14.12 13.60 3.13
CA PHE A 63 -14.42 12.85 1.92
C PHE A 63 -13.14 12.26 1.32
N TYR A 64 -13.16 10.95 1.05
CA TYR A 64 -12.04 10.23 0.45
C TYR A 64 -12.46 9.70 -0.93
N ALA A 65 -11.85 10.23 -2.00
CA ALA A 65 -12.07 9.77 -3.38
C ALA A 65 -10.89 8.98 -3.97
N GLY A 66 -9.87 8.63 -3.18
CA GLY A 66 -8.85 7.71 -3.63
C GLY A 66 -9.37 6.28 -3.86
N ILE A 67 -8.47 5.34 -4.12
CA ILE A 67 -8.80 3.93 -4.30
C ILE A 67 -9.33 3.35 -3.00
N ASP A 68 -10.59 2.96 -3.03
CA ASP A 68 -11.28 2.32 -1.92
C ASP A 68 -10.93 0.82 -1.81
N GLN A 69 -11.54 0.14 -0.85
CA GLN A 69 -11.23 -1.27 -0.59
C GLN A 69 -11.73 -2.18 -1.71
N ILE A 70 -12.95 -1.95 -2.22
CA ILE A 70 -13.53 -2.73 -3.32
C ILE A 70 -12.62 -2.65 -4.56
N THR A 71 -12.22 -1.44 -4.93
CA THR A 71 -11.36 -1.21 -6.10
C THR A 71 -9.97 -1.83 -5.92
N TRP A 72 -9.44 -1.79 -4.70
CA TRP A 72 -8.16 -2.42 -4.37
C TRP A 72 -8.19 -3.94 -4.49
N ASP A 73 -9.28 -4.57 -4.01
CA ASP A 73 -9.45 -6.01 -3.99
C ASP A 73 -9.77 -6.56 -5.39
N ASP A 74 -10.65 -5.89 -6.15
CA ASP A 74 -10.96 -6.23 -7.55
C ASP A 74 -9.71 -6.35 -8.41
N LEU A 75 -8.76 -5.43 -8.20
CA LEU A 75 -7.51 -5.31 -8.94
C LEU A 75 -6.35 -6.10 -8.34
N ALA A 76 -6.58 -6.85 -7.25
CA ALA A 76 -5.54 -7.58 -6.52
C ALA A 76 -4.31 -6.72 -6.17
N MET A 77 -4.54 -5.47 -5.76
CA MET A 77 -3.50 -4.46 -5.55
C MET A 77 -2.53 -4.83 -4.43
N ASP A 78 -2.88 -5.72 -3.50
CA ASP A 78 -1.94 -6.29 -2.54
C ASP A 78 -0.77 -7.02 -3.22
N GLN A 79 -1.04 -7.72 -4.32
CA GLN A 79 0.00 -8.42 -5.08
C GLN A 79 0.85 -7.43 -5.88
N VAL A 80 0.23 -6.37 -6.42
CA VAL A 80 0.94 -5.29 -7.13
C VAL A 80 1.87 -4.59 -6.15
N PHE A 81 1.35 -4.22 -4.97
CA PHE A 81 2.11 -3.65 -3.87
C PHE A 81 3.27 -4.56 -3.45
N LYS A 82 3.04 -5.86 -3.25
CA LYS A 82 4.11 -6.82 -2.89
C LYS A 82 5.22 -6.88 -3.94
N LYS A 83 4.88 -6.89 -5.24
CA LYS A 83 5.88 -6.88 -6.33
C LYS A 83 6.74 -5.61 -6.34
N MET A 84 6.22 -4.48 -5.87
CA MET A 84 6.94 -3.19 -5.88
C MET A 84 7.48 -2.75 -4.52
N ASN A 85 7.16 -3.46 -3.42
CA ASN A 85 7.54 -3.04 -2.07
C ASN A 85 9.00 -3.38 -1.74
N TYR A 86 9.94 -2.69 -2.37
CA TYR A 86 11.39 -2.76 -2.12
C TYR A 86 11.85 -1.91 -0.93
N THR A 87 10.92 -1.33 -0.18
CA THR A 87 11.20 -0.41 0.94
C THR A 87 12.03 -1.09 2.02
N LYS A 88 12.81 -0.30 2.77
CA LYS A 88 13.63 -0.79 3.89
C LYS A 88 12.96 -0.57 5.26
N THR A 89 11.92 0.26 5.31
CA THR A 89 11.25 0.68 6.54
C THR A 89 9.75 0.49 6.47
N SER A 90 9.09 0.27 7.61
CA SER A 90 7.62 0.21 7.64
C SER A 90 6.99 1.56 7.31
N VAL A 91 7.69 2.67 7.59
CA VAL A 91 7.26 4.02 7.18
C VAL A 91 7.20 4.13 5.66
N GLY A 92 8.22 3.61 4.96
CA GLY A 92 8.25 3.51 3.51
C GLY A 92 7.12 2.63 2.96
N SER A 93 6.89 1.45 3.55
CA SER A 93 5.78 0.56 3.17
C SER A 93 4.41 1.23 3.34
N GLU A 94 4.15 1.82 4.51
CA GLU A 94 2.92 2.54 4.82
C GLU A 94 2.70 3.72 3.87
N TYR A 95 3.75 4.49 3.57
CA TYR A 95 3.69 5.61 2.64
C TYR A 95 3.42 5.15 1.21
N LEU A 96 4.12 4.13 0.71
CA LEU A 96 3.93 3.58 -0.63
C LEU A 96 2.51 3.01 -0.80
N PHE A 97 2.03 2.26 0.20
CA PHE A 97 0.67 1.73 0.20
C PHE A 97 -0.37 2.85 0.13
N ASN A 98 -0.22 3.90 0.94
CA ASN A 98 -1.07 5.07 0.85
C ASN A 98 -0.92 5.77 -0.52
N GLN A 99 0.29 5.91 -1.06
CA GLN A 99 0.52 6.57 -2.34
C GLN A 99 -0.21 5.88 -3.50
N LEU A 100 -0.27 4.55 -3.51
CA LEU A 100 -1.03 3.79 -4.52
C LEU A 100 -2.55 3.98 -4.39
N ARG A 101 -3.03 4.40 -3.23
CA ARG A 101 -4.44 4.62 -2.96
C ARG A 101 -4.87 6.08 -3.10
N ASP A 102 -3.99 7.02 -2.77
CA ASP A 102 -4.27 8.45 -2.70
C ASP A 102 -4.12 9.11 -4.09
N ILE A 103 -5.06 8.83 -4.98
CA ILE A 103 -5.13 9.46 -6.31
C ILE A 103 -5.74 10.86 -6.18
N ASP A 104 -5.03 11.88 -6.65
CA ASP A 104 -5.57 13.22 -6.90
C ASP A 104 -5.41 13.56 -8.39
N PRO A 105 -6.50 13.66 -9.17
CA PRO A 105 -6.46 14.05 -10.58
C PRO A 105 -5.79 15.41 -10.86
N LYS A 106 -5.52 16.23 -9.84
CA LYS A 106 -4.73 17.47 -10.00
C LYS A 106 -3.23 17.20 -10.16
N LEU A 107 -2.78 15.98 -9.93
CA LEU A 107 -1.38 15.54 -10.05
C LEU A 107 -0.37 16.41 -9.28
N LYS A 108 -0.80 16.99 -8.15
CA LYS A 108 0.05 17.87 -7.34
C LYS A 108 1.27 17.11 -6.82
N GLY A 109 2.46 17.63 -7.12
CA GLY A 109 3.73 17.06 -6.68
C GLY A 109 4.22 15.85 -7.48
N LEU A 110 3.49 15.41 -8.52
CA LEU A 110 3.93 14.26 -9.35
C LEU A 110 5.28 14.53 -10.02
N GLN A 111 5.51 15.75 -10.52
CA GLN A 111 6.78 16.14 -11.12
C GLN A 111 7.93 16.09 -10.11
N SER A 112 7.74 16.64 -8.91
CA SER A 112 8.76 16.59 -7.85
C SER A 112 9.08 15.16 -7.42
N LYS A 113 8.08 14.27 -7.41
CA LYS A 113 8.27 12.84 -7.19
C LYS A 113 9.08 12.18 -8.32
N GLU A 114 8.78 12.49 -9.58
CA GLU A 114 9.55 11.97 -10.72
C GLU A 114 11.02 12.40 -10.68
N GLU A 115 11.28 13.67 -10.34
CA GLU A 115 12.64 14.18 -10.13
C GLU A 115 13.37 13.38 -9.05
N LEU A 116 12.69 13.05 -7.94
CA LEU A 116 13.25 12.21 -6.90
C LEU A 116 13.49 10.76 -7.38
N TYR A 117 12.54 10.13 -8.07
CA TYR A 117 12.69 8.78 -8.62
C TYR A 117 13.90 8.68 -9.54
N THR A 118 14.04 9.68 -10.42
CA THR A 118 15.16 9.79 -11.37
C THR A 118 16.48 10.00 -10.63
N LEU A 119 16.51 10.90 -9.64
CA LEU A 119 17.69 11.17 -8.82
C LEU A 119 18.20 9.90 -8.12
N VAL A 120 17.33 9.18 -7.42
CA VAL A 120 17.74 7.97 -6.69
C VAL A 120 18.05 6.81 -7.63
N ALA A 121 17.50 6.78 -8.84
CA ALA A 121 17.84 5.78 -9.84
C ALA A 121 19.24 6.01 -10.44
N GLN A 122 19.61 7.28 -10.71
CA GLN A 122 20.86 7.63 -11.39
C GLN A 122 22.06 7.80 -10.44
N ASP A 123 21.85 8.31 -9.22
CA ASP A 123 22.95 8.53 -8.26
C ASP A 123 23.09 7.34 -7.29
N ASP A 124 23.98 6.41 -7.66
CA ASP A 124 24.29 5.24 -6.85
C ASP A 124 24.81 5.59 -5.45
N LYS A 125 25.64 6.64 -5.34
CA LYS A 125 26.26 7.01 -4.05
C LYS A 125 25.21 7.57 -3.09
N LEU A 126 24.34 8.44 -3.59
CA LEU A 126 23.24 8.98 -2.80
C LEU A 126 22.27 7.86 -2.38
N ARG A 127 21.85 7.03 -3.33
CA ARG A 127 20.94 5.90 -3.06
C ARG A 127 21.50 4.96 -1.99
N GLU A 128 22.77 4.60 -2.10
CA GLU A 128 23.45 3.75 -1.13
C GLU A 128 23.51 4.36 0.28
N GLN A 129 23.83 5.66 0.39
CA GLN A 129 23.86 6.36 1.67
C GLN A 129 22.48 6.41 2.34
N VAL A 130 21.45 6.73 1.56
CA VAL A 130 20.06 6.76 2.05
C VAL A 130 19.62 5.36 2.48
N LEU A 131 19.84 4.34 1.64
CA LEU A 131 19.48 2.95 1.96
C LEU A 131 20.20 2.40 3.20
N LEU A 132 21.47 2.76 3.42
CA LEU A 132 22.18 2.36 4.63
C LEU A 132 21.53 2.93 5.90
N ILE A 133 21.11 4.19 5.85
CA ILE A 133 20.42 4.86 6.96
C ILE A 133 19.02 4.25 7.16
N LEU A 134 18.23 4.07 6.10
CA LEU A 134 16.91 3.44 6.17
C LEU A 134 16.98 1.98 6.66
N SER A 135 17.99 1.22 6.24
CA SER A 135 18.26 -0.15 6.71
C SER A 135 18.68 -0.24 8.18
N SER A 136 18.91 0.89 8.85
CA SER A 136 19.12 0.94 10.31
C SER A 136 17.81 1.13 11.07
N LEU A 137 16.81 1.78 10.47
CA LEU A 137 15.46 1.89 11.01
C LEU A 137 14.72 0.56 10.91
N GLY A 138 14.75 -0.06 9.73
CA GLY A 138 14.15 -1.37 9.47
C GLY A 138 12.62 -1.38 9.50
N LYS A 139 12.05 -2.58 9.33
CA LYS A 139 10.60 -2.83 9.36
C LYS A 139 10.15 -3.32 10.74
N ARG A 140 8.96 -2.90 11.17
CA ARG A 140 8.28 -3.31 12.41
C ARG A 140 6.77 -3.36 12.18
N ASN A 141 6.20 -4.56 12.20
CA ASN A 141 4.74 -4.75 12.11
C ASN A 141 4.04 -4.15 13.34
N TYR A 142 2.86 -3.59 13.12
CA TYR A 142 1.98 -2.98 14.12
C TYR A 142 2.63 -1.86 14.94
N ALA A 143 3.59 -1.13 14.35
CA ALA A 143 4.16 0.04 14.98
C ALA A 143 3.18 1.23 14.99
N ASP A 144 2.25 1.29 14.03
CA ASP A 144 1.20 2.32 13.85
C ASP A 144 1.73 3.75 14.11
N SER A 145 2.92 4.03 13.58
CA SER A 145 3.66 5.26 13.93
C SER A 145 2.99 6.55 13.44
N SER A 146 2.01 6.44 12.55
CA SER A 146 1.21 7.54 12.03
C SER A 146 0.05 7.94 12.94
N SER A 147 -0.41 7.05 13.84
CA SER A 147 -1.44 7.38 14.83
C SER A 147 -1.02 8.56 15.71
N TYR A 148 0.27 8.71 15.98
CA TYR A 148 0.81 9.81 16.80
C TYR A 148 0.59 11.21 16.21
N PHE A 149 0.26 11.33 14.91
CA PHE A 149 -0.16 12.60 14.30
C PHE A 149 -1.58 12.61 13.74
N TYR A 150 -2.35 11.53 13.85
CA TYR A 150 -3.78 11.50 13.50
C TYR A 150 -4.69 11.27 14.72
N HIS A 151 -4.28 10.46 15.69
CA HIS A 151 -5.03 10.01 16.88
C HIS A 151 -4.26 10.34 18.19
N PHE A 152 -3.62 11.51 18.25
CA PHE A 152 -2.74 11.89 19.35
C PHE A 152 -3.40 11.95 20.75
N ASN A 153 -4.72 12.03 20.83
CA ASN A 153 -5.44 12.03 22.12
C ASN A 153 -5.46 10.64 22.77
N ASP A 154 -5.35 9.57 21.97
CA ASP A 154 -5.49 8.19 22.44
C ASP A 154 -4.22 7.72 23.18
N HIS A 155 -3.11 8.42 23.01
CA HIS A 155 -1.80 8.08 23.57
C HIS A 155 -1.44 8.83 24.87
N LYS A 156 -2.38 9.56 25.48
CA LYS A 156 -2.12 10.33 26.71
C LYS A 156 -2.25 9.45 27.96
N ILE A 157 -1.16 9.33 28.73
CA ILE A 157 -1.20 8.70 30.05
C ILE A 157 -1.89 9.63 31.07
N LYS A 158 -2.89 9.11 31.78
CA LYS A 158 -3.53 9.80 32.91
C LYS A 158 -2.55 9.96 34.08
N PHE A 159 -2.54 11.13 34.71
CA PHE A 159 -1.71 11.44 35.89
C PHE A 159 -0.19 11.29 35.67
N ALA A 160 0.31 11.58 34.47
CA ALA A 160 1.72 11.38 34.13
C ALA A 160 2.74 12.13 35.03
N TYR A 161 2.32 13.19 35.72
CA TYR A 161 3.14 13.92 36.68
C TYR A 161 3.47 13.08 37.94
N VAL A 162 2.65 12.09 38.29
CA VAL A 162 2.85 11.21 39.45
C VAL A 162 4.14 10.39 39.29
N TYR A 163 4.42 9.88 38.09
CA TYR A 163 5.65 9.13 37.83
C TYR A 163 6.91 9.97 38.05
N VAL A 164 6.87 11.26 37.70
CA VAL A 164 7.98 12.18 37.95
C VAL A 164 8.15 12.42 39.45
N LEU A 165 7.06 12.64 40.19
CA LEU A 165 7.12 12.81 41.65
C LEU A 165 7.70 11.56 42.33
N LEU A 166 7.22 10.38 41.97
CA LEU A 166 7.68 9.09 42.49
C LEU A 166 9.17 8.82 42.18
N ALA A 167 9.64 9.20 40.99
CA ALA A 167 11.05 9.07 40.62
C ALA A 167 11.97 10.02 41.43
N CYS A 168 11.46 11.14 41.94
CA CYS A 168 12.23 12.03 42.81
C CYS A 168 12.37 11.52 44.25
N ILE A 169 11.45 10.65 44.73
CA ILE A 169 11.44 10.20 46.13
C ILE A 169 12.75 9.51 46.52
N PRO A 170 13.32 8.54 45.76
CA PRO A 170 14.60 7.93 46.12
C PRO A 170 15.75 8.94 46.31
N ILE A 171 15.79 10.00 45.50
CA ILE A 171 16.80 11.07 45.60
C ILE A 171 16.59 11.87 46.89
N ILE A 172 15.34 12.23 47.18
CA ILE A 172 14.97 12.93 48.41
C ILE A 172 15.28 12.06 49.62
N SER A 173 15.05 10.75 49.57
CA SER A 173 15.36 9.80 50.64
C SER A 173 16.85 9.75 50.96
N VAL A 174 17.72 9.76 49.94
CA VAL A 174 19.18 9.87 50.12
C VAL A 174 19.55 11.21 50.75
N PHE A 175 18.93 12.31 50.32
CA PHE A 175 19.16 13.62 50.93
C PHE A 175 18.71 13.68 52.41
N LEU A 176 17.60 13.02 52.76
CA LEU A 176 17.11 12.92 54.14
C LEU A 176 18.08 12.17 55.07
N MET A 177 18.93 11.28 54.55
CA MET A 177 19.92 10.58 55.35
C MET A 177 20.95 11.52 56.00
N PHE A 178 21.20 12.70 55.41
CA PHE A 178 22.07 13.71 56.00
C PHE A 178 21.49 14.35 57.27
N PHE A 179 20.16 14.30 57.46
CA PHE A 179 19.48 14.85 58.62
C PHE A 179 19.05 13.77 59.62
N SER A 180 18.61 12.61 59.12
CA SER A 180 18.23 11.46 59.93
C SER A 180 18.39 10.16 59.16
N LEU A 181 19.40 9.38 59.54
CA LEU A 181 19.73 8.12 58.89
C LEU A 181 18.54 7.13 58.90
N LYS A 182 17.83 7.01 60.04
CA LYS A 182 16.68 6.10 60.17
C LYS A 182 15.54 6.48 59.22
N VAL A 183 15.20 7.77 59.16
CA VAL A 183 14.10 8.26 58.31
C VAL A 183 14.47 8.12 56.83
N GLY A 184 15.70 8.47 56.45
CA GLY A 184 16.18 8.34 55.08
C GLY A 184 16.18 6.88 54.59
N ILE A 185 16.63 5.93 55.41
CA ILE A 185 16.64 4.49 55.04
C ILE A 185 15.22 3.95 54.87
N ILE A 186 14.30 4.22 55.81
CA ILE A 186 12.91 3.76 55.71
C ILE A 186 12.24 4.36 54.47
N SER A 187 12.42 5.67 54.25
CA SER A 187 11.90 6.37 53.07
C SER A 187 12.43 5.77 51.78
N LEU A 188 13.73 5.47 51.71
CA LEU A 188 14.35 4.88 50.53
C LEU A 188 13.76 3.49 50.24
N ILE A 189 13.73 2.58 51.23
CA ILE A 189 13.18 1.22 51.05
C ILE A 189 11.72 1.29 50.59
N CYS A 190 10.89 2.10 51.24
CA CYS A 190 9.49 2.30 50.84
C CYS A 190 9.39 2.82 49.40
N SER A 191 10.21 3.80 49.01
CA SER A 191 10.20 4.36 47.65
C SER A 191 10.58 3.32 46.59
N LEU A 192 11.60 2.50 46.85
CA LEU A 192 12.02 1.44 45.92
C LEU A 192 10.93 0.40 45.74
N LEU A 193 10.28 -0.04 46.84
CA LEU A 193 9.19 -1.01 46.80
C LEU A 193 7.96 -0.45 46.08
N ILE A 194 7.55 0.78 46.37
CA ILE A 194 6.41 1.44 45.72
C ILE A 194 6.69 1.61 44.21
N ASN A 195 7.87 2.09 43.83
CA ASN A 195 8.21 2.28 42.42
C ASN A 195 8.28 0.94 41.67
N ALA A 196 8.87 -0.10 42.27
CA ALA A 196 8.86 -1.43 41.69
C ALA A 196 7.44 -1.98 41.51
N LEU A 197 6.57 -1.84 42.51
CA LEU A 197 5.17 -2.30 42.44
C LEU A 197 4.39 -1.56 41.34
N ILE A 198 4.55 -0.24 41.26
CA ILE A 198 3.91 0.60 40.23
C ILE A 198 4.44 0.24 38.84
N TYR A 199 5.75 -0.01 38.72
CA TYR A 199 6.37 -0.42 37.47
C TYR A 199 5.76 -1.73 36.96
N TYR A 200 5.82 -2.81 37.75
CA TYR A 200 5.31 -4.13 37.33
C TYR A 200 3.80 -4.15 37.13
N ARG A 201 3.03 -3.38 37.91
CA ARG A 201 1.57 -3.29 37.74
C ARG A 201 1.18 -2.64 36.41
N ASN A 202 1.92 -1.61 35.97
CA ASN A 202 1.59 -0.86 34.75
C ASN A 202 2.42 -1.27 33.53
N LYS A 203 3.46 -2.09 33.72
CA LYS A 203 4.37 -2.55 32.65
C LYS A 203 3.63 -3.17 31.48
N LYS A 204 2.66 -4.05 31.73
CA LYS A 204 1.92 -4.74 30.66
C LYS A 204 1.19 -3.78 29.71
N THR A 205 0.60 -2.71 30.26
CA THR A 205 -0.06 -1.67 29.46
C THR A 205 0.97 -0.85 28.69
N LEU A 206 2.10 -0.52 29.33
CA LEU A 206 3.16 0.26 28.72
C LEU A 206 3.93 -0.50 27.63
N ASP A 207 4.17 -1.80 27.78
CA ASP A 207 4.94 -2.63 26.85
C ASP A 207 4.31 -2.66 25.45
N ASN A 208 2.98 -2.73 25.37
CA ASN A 208 2.24 -2.64 24.10
C ASN A 208 2.53 -1.32 23.38
N ASP A 209 2.59 -0.22 24.13
CA ASP A 209 2.83 1.11 23.57
C ASP A 209 4.32 1.40 23.33
N LEU A 210 5.22 0.76 24.09
CA LEU A 210 6.67 0.95 23.97
C LEU A 210 7.19 0.45 22.63
N HIS A 211 6.58 -0.60 22.08
CA HIS A 211 6.92 -1.10 20.74
C HIS A 211 6.80 0.02 19.69
N SER A 212 5.68 0.75 19.71
CA SER A 212 5.41 1.88 18.81
C SER A 212 6.27 3.09 19.13
N ILE A 213 6.36 3.51 20.40
CA ILE A 213 7.09 4.74 20.78
C ILE A 213 8.59 4.66 20.47
N THR A 214 9.19 3.47 20.64
CA THR A 214 10.62 3.29 20.34
C THR A 214 10.88 3.38 18.84
N TYR A 215 9.92 2.94 18.02
CA TYR A 215 9.98 3.11 16.58
C TYR A 215 9.82 4.59 16.19
N VAL A 216 8.88 5.32 16.82
CA VAL A 216 8.75 6.78 16.63
C VAL A 216 10.06 7.51 16.93
N ALA A 217 10.71 7.18 18.04
CA ALA A 217 12.01 7.76 18.37
C ALA A 217 13.09 7.38 17.35
N ALA A 218 13.09 6.15 16.84
CA ALA A 218 13.99 5.70 15.79
C ALA A 218 13.76 6.45 14.47
N ILE A 219 12.50 6.76 14.09
CA ILE A 219 12.15 7.59 12.93
C ILE A 219 12.77 8.98 13.07
N VAL A 220 12.64 9.61 14.24
CA VAL A 220 13.25 10.93 14.50
C VAL A 220 14.77 10.89 14.38
N ASN A 221 15.42 9.84 14.91
CA ASN A 221 16.86 9.65 14.79
C ASN A 221 17.31 9.37 13.34
N THR A 222 16.49 8.67 12.57
CA THR A 222 16.70 8.41 11.14
C THR A 222 16.67 9.72 10.36
N GLY A 223 15.68 10.57 10.61
CA GLY A 223 15.61 11.92 10.04
C GLY A 223 16.85 12.78 10.32
N LYS A 224 17.38 12.72 11.55
CA LYS A 224 18.66 13.39 11.89
C LYS A 224 19.84 12.84 11.12
N SER A 225 19.86 11.53 10.86
CA SER A 225 20.94 10.88 10.11
C SER A 225 20.87 11.24 8.63
N LEU A 226 19.68 11.23 8.03
CA LEU A 226 19.45 11.68 6.66
C LEU A 226 19.80 13.16 6.47
N ALA A 227 19.48 14.01 7.45
CA ALA A 227 19.87 15.42 7.49
C ALA A 227 21.40 15.67 7.49
N SER A 228 22.22 14.64 7.70
CA SER A 228 23.68 14.75 7.63
C SER A 228 24.24 14.59 6.21
N ILE A 229 23.44 14.05 5.28
CA ILE A 229 23.84 13.84 3.88
C ILE A 229 24.09 15.19 3.20
N ARG A 230 25.26 15.32 2.56
CA ARG A 230 25.66 16.51 1.79
C ARG A 230 25.60 16.18 0.31
N HIS A 231 24.46 16.49 -0.32
CA HIS A 231 24.29 16.36 -1.75
C HIS A 231 23.47 17.56 -2.29
N PRO A 232 23.85 18.21 -3.41
CA PRO A 232 23.17 19.40 -3.92
C PRO A 232 21.68 19.18 -4.21
N GLN A 233 21.35 18.08 -4.90
CA GLN A 233 19.97 17.71 -5.25
C GLN A 233 19.18 17.11 -4.08
N PHE A 234 19.83 16.79 -2.96
CA PHE A 234 19.18 16.33 -1.71
C PHE A 234 18.98 17.47 -0.70
N SER A 235 19.36 18.70 -1.05
CA SER A 235 19.35 19.84 -0.13
C SER A 235 17.97 20.13 0.45
N ILE A 236 16.91 20.01 -0.34
CA ILE A 236 15.52 20.23 0.06
C ILE A 236 15.14 19.29 1.22
N TYR A 237 15.32 17.98 1.04
CA TYR A 237 15.06 16.97 2.08
C TYR A 237 15.92 17.19 3.32
N ARG A 238 17.22 17.45 3.12
CA ARG A 238 18.16 17.75 4.21
C ARG A 238 17.68 18.94 5.05
N ASP A 239 17.30 20.04 4.42
CA ASP A 239 16.97 21.28 5.10
C ASP A 239 15.62 21.19 5.81
N LEU A 240 14.65 20.48 5.20
CA LEU A 240 13.39 20.10 5.85
C LEU A 240 13.65 19.25 7.10
N MET A 241 14.40 18.15 6.98
CA MET A 241 14.70 17.26 8.11
C MET A 241 15.49 17.96 9.22
N LYS A 242 16.41 18.87 8.88
CA LYS A 242 17.10 19.71 9.86
C LYS A 242 16.16 20.65 10.59
N LYS A 243 15.24 21.29 9.87
CA LYS A 243 14.26 22.23 10.44
C LYS A 243 13.32 21.50 11.39
N GLU A 244 12.64 20.46 10.92
CA GLU A 244 11.64 19.73 11.69
C GLU A 244 12.30 18.93 12.85
N GLY A 245 13.51 18.43 12.65
CA GLY A 245 14.30 17.75 13.68
C GLY A 245 14.69 18.61 14.89
N LYS A 246 14.65 19.96 14.78
CA LYS A 246 14.93 20.86 15.92
C LYS A 246 13.85 20.78 17.01
N GLY A 247 12.57 20.69 16.62
CA GLY A 247 11.46 20.55 17.56
C GLY A 247 11.45 19.17 18.25
N LEU A 248 11.97 18.15 17.57
CA LEU A 248 11.93 16.76 18.03
C LEU A 248 13.20 16.32 18.80
N LYS A 249 14.02 17.28 19.28
CA LYS A 249 15.23 16.97 20.06
C LYS A 249 14.92 16.15 21.32
N ARG A 250 13.83 16.48 22.03
CA ARG A 250 13.40 15.74 23.23
C ARG A 250 13.03 14.30 22.93
N VAL A 251 12.34 14.06 21.80
CA VAL A 251 11.98 12.69 21.35
C VAL A 251 13.23 11.83 21.18
N SER A 252 14.24 12.35 20.49
CA SER A 252 15.52 11.66 20.29
C SER A 252 16.28 11.42 21.59
N PHE A 253 16.26 12.36 22.53
CA PHE A 253 16.91 12.20 23.84
C PHE A 253 16.25 11.10 24.67
N PHE A 254 14.94 11.19 24.90
CA PHE A 254 14.20 10.21 25.71
C PHE A 254 14.08 8.85 25.01
N GLY A 255 14.10 8.82 23.67
CA GLY A 255 14.21 7.59 22.91
C GLY A 255 15.52 6.84 23.16
N LYS A 256 16.65 7.56 23.29
CA LYS A 256 17.92 6.94 23.72
C LYS A 256 17.80 6.39 25.13
N VAL A 257 17.19 7.14 26.06
CA VAL A 257 16.95 6.69 27.44
C VAL A 257 16.16 5.38 27.48
N LEU A 258 15.10 5.24 26.68
CA LEU A 258 14.33 3.99 26.56
C LEU A 258 15.15 2.81 26.03
N SER A 259 16.14 3.07 25.17
CA SER A 259 17.02 2.02 24.62
C SER A 259 18.16 1.60 25.55
N ILE A 260 18.39 2.32 26.67
CA ILE A 260 19.43 1.96 27.64
C ILE A 260 19.06 0.64 28.33
N GLY A 261 20.01 -0.31 28.38
CA GLY A 261 19.84 -1.60 29.05
C GLY A 261 18.99 -2.62 28.30
N THR A 262 18.72 -2.43 27.00
CA THR A 262 17.84 -3.33 26.21
C THR A 262 18.57 -4.33 25.29
N TYR A 263 19.90 -4.27 25.12
CA TYR A 263 20.54 -4.93 23.96
C TYR A 263 21.97 -5.49 24.06
N THR A 264 22.54 -5.76 25.24
CA THR A 264 23.89 -6.37 25.28
C THR A 264 24.01 -7.64 26.11
N GLY A 265 23.02 -7.97 26.96
CA GLY A 265 23.03 -9.22 27.73
C GLY A 265 24.19 -9.34 28.71
N GLY A 266 24.89 -8.23 28.97
CA GLY A 266 25.96 -8.13 29.95
C GLY A 266 25.43 -7.72 31.32
N ASP A 267 26.19 -8.00 32.37
CA ASP A 267 25.82 -7.71 33.77
C ASP A 267 25.49 -6.22 34.01
N PHE A 268 26.05 -5.32 33.20
CA PHE A 268 25.76 -3.88 33.27
C PHE A 268 24.34 -3.53 32.80
N ASP A 269 23.75 -4.29 31.88
CA ASP A 269 22.37 -4.05 31.43
C ASP A 269 21.36 -4.33 32.54
N ILE A 270 21.62 -5.34 33.37
CA ILE A 270 20.77 -5.69 34.52
C ILE A 270 20.76 -4.52 35.53
N LEU A 271 21.91 -3.91 35.80
CA LEU A 271 21.99 -2.73 36.68
C LEU A 271 21.22 -1.54 36.11
N LEU A 272 21.30 -1.32 34.80
CA LEU A 272 20.55 -0.26 34.11
C LEU A 272 19.04 -0.52 34.10
N GLU A 273 18.62 -1.78 34.00
CA GLU A 273 17.22 -2.17 34.13
C GLU A 273 16.68 -1.82 35.52
N TYR A 274 17.40 -2.18 36.59
CA TYR A 274 17.03 -1.77 37.95
C TYR A 274 16.96 -0.26 38.10
N PHE A 275 17.91 0.47 37.52
CA PHE A 275 17.89 1.93 37.52
C PHE A 275 16.61 2.48 36.84
N ARG A 276 16.20 1.91 35.70
CA ARG A 276 14.96 2.29 35.01
C ARG A 276 13.72 2.00 35.83
N ILE A 277 13.67 0.89 36.55
CA ILE A 277 12.57 0.52 37.44
C ILE A 277 12.48 1.48 38.61
N VAL A 278 13.60 1.71 39.31
CA VAL A 278 13.67 2.58 40.50
C VAL A 278 13.26 4.00 40.18
N PHE A 279 13.66 4.52 39.02
CA PHE A 279 13.35 5.89 38.60
C PHE A 279 12.18 5.99 37.63
N LEU A 280 11.43 4.90 37.41
CA LEU A 280 10.26 4.85 36.52
C LEU A 280 10.53 5.47 35.14
N LEU A 281 11.76 5.29 34.62
CA LEU A 281 12.26 6.04 33.46
C LEU A 281 11.47 5.73 32.19
N ASP A 282 10.88 4.55 32.09
CA ASP A 282 10.10 4.14 30.91
C ASP A 282 8.83 4.97 30.77
N PHE A 283 8.10 5.14 31.88
CA PHE A 283 6.88 5.95 31.94
C PHE A 283 7.19 7.43 31.72
N ILE A 284 8.26 7.94 32.33
CA ILE A 284 8.70 9.33 32.16
C ILE A 284 9.10 9.57 30.70
N SER A 285 9.94 8.70 30.14
CA SER A 285 10.44 8.85 28.77
C SER A 285 9.30 8.74 27.76
N TYR A 286 8.41 7.77 27.91
CA TYR A 286 7.20 7.64 27.09
C TYR A 286 6.40 8.95 27.09
N ASN A 287 6.05 9.46 28.28
CA ASN A 287 5.25 10.68 28.39
C ASN A 287 5.94 11.91 27.80
N GLN A 288 7.26 12.04 27.99
CA GLN A 288 8.03 13.15 27.42
C GLN A 288 8.11 13.07 25.90
N ILE A 289 8.22 11.86 25.33
CA ILE A 289 8.18 11.66 23.88
C ILE A 289 6.79 12.03 23.34
N VAL A 290 5.72 11.48 23.90
CA VAL A 290 4.34 11.78 23.50
C VAL A 290 4.06 13.28 23.56
N LYS A 291 4.40 13.94 24.68
CA LYS A 291 4.21 15.40 24.84
C LYS A 291 4.97 16.20 23.79
N ALA A 292 6.21 15.80 23.49
CA ALA A 292 7.03 16.47 22.46
C ALA A 292 6.45 16.28 21.05
N ILE A 293 5.93 15.10 20.73
CA ILE A 293 5.26 14.84 19.44
C ILE A 293 3.98 15.67 19.32
N ILE A 294 3.14 15.69 20.36
CA ILE A 294 1.90 16.48 20.36
C ILE A 294 2.20 17.98 20.15
N THR A 295 3.23 18.49 20.83
CA THR A 295 3.64 19.90 20.71
C THR A 295 4.18 20.22 19.31
N HIS A 296 4.83 19.25 18.66
CA HIS A 296 5.46 19.40 17.35
C HIS A 296 4.86 18.44 16.31
N GLN A 297 3.54 18.29 16.32
CA GLN A 297 2.83 17.27 15.54
C GLN A 297 3.08 17.40 14.04
N ASN A 298 3.00 18.63 13.52
CA ASN A 298 3.27 18.91 12.11
C ASN A 298 4.72 18.61 11.72
N ALA A 299 5.68 18.88 12.62
CA ALA A 299 7.09 18.59 12.38
C ALA A 299 7.34 17.08 12.32
N TYR A 300 6.72 16.31 13.23
CA TYR A 300 6.80 14.86 13.21
C TYR A 300 6.15 14.28 11.95
N LYS A 301 4.96 14.76 11.57
CA LYS A 301 4.28 14.36 10.33
C LYS A 301 5.15 14.61 9.10
N GLN A 302 5.68 15.83 8.92
CA GLN A 302 6.53 16.16 7.78
C GLN A 302 7.81 15.31 7.73
N LEU A 303 8.41 15.04 8.89
CA LEU A 303 9.58 14.18 8.97
C LEU A 303 9.24 12.72 8.59
N TRP A 304 8.13 12.21 9.10
CA TRP A 304 7.61 10.87 8.79
C TRP A 304 7.33 10.73 7.30
N GLU A 305 6.58 11.68 6.72
CA GLU A 305 6.22 11.69 5.29
C GLU A 305 7.46 11.82 4.40
N SER A 306 8.45 12.63 4.78
CA SER A 306 9.71 12.77 4.02
C SER A 306 10.55 11.49 4.03
N ILE A 307 10.59 10.77 5.16
CA ILE A 307 11.29 9.48 5.24
C ILE A 307 10.55 8.44 4.39
N GLY A 308 9.22 8.40 4.50
CA GLY A 308 8.37 7.49 3.73
C GLY A 308 8.48 7.72 2.23
N GLU A 309 8.45 8.98 1.79
CA GLU A 309 8.61 9.37 0.39
C GLU A 309 9.98 8.96 -0.16
N LEU A 310 11.07 9.18 0.58
CA LEU A 310 12.41 8.78 0.14
C LEU A 310 12.55 7.25 -0.01
N ASP A 311 12.02 6.49 0.95
CA ASP A 311 12.08 5.02 0.91
C ASP A 311 11.19 4.47 -0.21
N ALA A 312 9.98 5.02 -0.37
CA ALA A 312 9.06 4.67 -1.45
C ALA A 312 9.63 5.03 -2.83
N ALA A 313 10.28 6.19 -2.97
CA ALA A 313 10.94 6.61 -4.20
C ALA A 313 12.04 5.65 -4.63
N ILE A 314 12.86 5.20 -3.68
CA ILE A 314 13.87 4.17 -3.94
C ILE A 314 13.18 2.87 -4.33
N ALA A 315 12.10 2.49 -3.64
CA ALA A 315 11.37 1.27 -3.99
C ALA A 315 10.78 1.30 -5.41
N ILE A 316 10.25 2.45 -5.84
CA ILE A 316 9.76 2.68 -7.21
C ILE A 316 10.91 2.62 -8.22
N ALA A 317 12.07 3.18 -7.90
CA ALA A 317 13.25 3.07 -8.76
C ALA A 317 13.73 1.62 -8.93
N PHE A 318 13.72 0.82 -7.85
CA PHE A 318 13.97 -0.62 -7.93
C PHE A 318 12.91 -1.34 -8.77
N TYR A 319 11.63 -1.02 -8.57
CA TYR A 319 10.55 -1.60 -9.35
C TYR A 319 10.72 -1.32 -10.84
N ARG A 320 10.94 -0.05 -11.23
CA ARG A 320 11.25 0.36 -12.62
C ARG A 320 12.42 -0.42 -13.22
N LYS A 321 13.48 -0.62 -12.43
CA LYS A 321 14.65 -1.41 -12.86
C LYS A 321 14.35 -2.90 -13.04
N SER A 322 13.42 -3.46 -12.25
CA SER A 322 13.00 -4.87 -12.34
C SER A 322 12.06 -5.16 -13.52
N LEU A 323 11.49 -4.12 -14.14
CA LEU A 323 10.60 -4.26 -15.28
C LEU A 323 11.41 -4.43 -16.58
N SER A 324 10.89 -5.25 -17.50
CA SER A 324 11.46 -5.40 -18.85
C SER A 324 11.37 -4.11 -19.66
N SER A 325 10.23 -3.43 -19.55
CA SER A 325 9.97 -2.13 -20.18
C SER A 325 8.93 -1.36 -19.38
N TYR A 326 9.08 -0.04 -19.33
CA TYR A 326 8.07 0.87 -18.83
C TYR A 326 8.14 2.19 -19.60
N THR A 327 7.08 2.98 -19.53
CA THR A 327 7.08 4.36 -20.03
C THR A 327 6.50 5.32 -18.99
N LEU A 328 6.79 6.61 -19.17
CA LEU A 328 6.14 7.66 -18.38
C LEU A 328 4.82 8.04 -19.07
N PRO A 329 3.71 8.15 -18.33
CA PRO A 329 2.41 8.46 -18.93
C PRO A 329 2.35 9.91 -19.42
N GLN A 330 1.62 10.14 -20.51
CA GLN A 330 1.23 11.47 -20.95
C GLN A 330 -0.18 11.80 -20.45
N PHE A 331 -0.35 12.94 -19.80
CA PHE A 331 -1.66 13.38 -19.33
C PHE A 331 -2.28 14.40 -20.27
N ILE A 332 -3.52 14.16 -20.70
CA ILE A 332 -4.28 15.04 -21.61
C ILE A 332 -5.66 15.37 -21.05
N ASP A 333 -6.26 16.49 -21.45
CA ASP A 333 -7.61 16.88 -21.01
C ASP A 333 -8.72 16.36 -21.95
N LYS A 334 -8.65 15.07 -22.32
CA LYS A 334 -9.64 14.39 -23.19
C LYS A 334 -10.12 13.11 -22.52
N GLU A 335 -11.42 12.83 -22.55
CA GLU A 335 -11.99 11.56 -22.04
C GLU A 335 -11.68 10.41 -23.01
N GLU A 336 -10.39 10.09 -23.11
CA GLU A 336 -9.80 9.06 -23.95
C GLU A 336 -8.59 8.48 -23.23
N LEU A 337 -8.37 7.19 -23.42
CA LEU A 337 -7.26 6.44 -22.85
C LEU A 337 -6.64 5.62 -23.99
N SER A 338 -5.38 5.87 -24.32
CA SER A 338 -4.69 5.19 -25.42
C SER A 338 -3.36 4.63 -24.96
N PHE A 339 -3.01 3.46 -25.46
CA PHE A 339 -1.77 2.77 -25.13
C PHE A 339 -1.33 1.80 -26.22
N GLU A 340 -0.01 1.56 -26.27
CA GLU A 340 0.62 0.53 -27.09
C GLU A 340 1.30 -0.52 -26.21
N ASP A 341 1.12 -1.79 -26.55
CA ASP A 341 1.77 -2.95 -25.92
C ASP A 341 1.65 -2.98 -24.39
N LEU A 342 0.45 -2.72 -23.88
CA LEU A 342 0.14 -2.78 -22.46
C LEU A 342 0.29 -4.20 -21.91
N ALA A 343 1.09 -4.33 -20.86
CA ALA A 343 1.30 -5.56 -20.11
C ALA A 343 0.59 -5.53 -18.74
N HIS A 344 0.09 -6.69 -18.32
CA HIS A 344 -0.48 -6.85 -16.98
C HIS A 344 0.65 -7.01 -15.93
N PRO A 345 0.77 -6.14 -14.90
CA PRO A 345 1.92 -6.15 -13.97
C PRO A 345 2.12 -7.44 -13.15
N LEU A 346 1.04 -8.19 -12.92
CA LEU A 346 1.11 -9.45 -12.16
C LEU A 346 1.53 -10.67 -12.99
N LEU A 347 1.43 -10.64 -14.32
CA LEU A 347 1.81 -11.76 -15.17
C LEU A 347 3.31 -11.72 -15.46
N ASN A 348 3.94 -12.89 -15.63
CA ASN A 348 5.36 -12.99 -15.97
C ASN A 348 5.57 -12.81 -17.49
N ASP A 349 4.76 -13.50 -18.30
CA ASP A 349 4.80 -13.44 -19.76
C ASP A 349 3.43 -13.01 -20.33
N PRO A 350 3.03 -11.73 -20.13
CA PRO A 350 1.72 -11.25 -20.57
C PRO A 350 1.64 -11.12 -22.10
N VAL A 351 0.51 -11.52 -22.68
CA VAL A 351 0.13 -11.07 -24.03
C VAL A 351 -0.22 -9.58 -23.95
N THR A 352 0.58 -8.75 -24.64
CA THR A 352 0.37 -7.30 -24.63
C THR A 352 -0.82 -6.88 -25.49
N ASN A 353 -1.45 -5.76 -25.18
CA ASN A 353 -2.57 -5.24 -25.96
C ASN A 353 -2.40 -3.74 -26.28
N SER A 354 -2.94 -3.29 -27.40
CA SER A 354 -2.91 -1.89 -27.84
C SER A 354 -4.32 -1.45 -28.18
N SER A 355 -4.76 -0.32 -27.65
CA SER A 355 -6.14 0.16 -27.82
C SER A 355 -6.23 1.68 -27.69
N THR A 356 -7.25 2.26 -28.32
CA THR A 356 -7.71 3.64 -28.06
C THR A 356 -9.14 3.60 -27.53
N LEU A 357 -9.28 3.74 -26.23
CA LEU A 357 -10.55 3.65 -25.52
C LEU A 357 -11.15 5.06 -25.40
N GLY A 358 -12.29 5.27 -26.06
CA GLY A 358 -13.08 6.49 -25.93
C GLY A 358 -13.86 6.54 -24.61
N LYS A 359 -14.77 7.50 -24.51
CA LYS A 359 -15.59 7.75 -23.32
C LYS A 359 -16.38 6.51 -22.86
N THR A 360 -16.96 5.76 -23.79
CA THR A 360 -17.84 4.62 -23.50
C THR A 360 -17.40 3.42 -24.33
N VAL A 361 -17.03 2.34 -23.64
CA VAL A 361 -16.48 1.12 -24.25
C VAL A 361 -17.22 -0.10 -23.71
N LEU A 362 -17.68 -0.94 -24.63
CA LEU A 362 -18.27 -2.25 -24.31
C LEU A 362 -17.34 -3.34 -24.86
N ILE A 363 -16.89 -4.24 -23.99
CA ILE A 363 -15.98 -5.35 -24.31
C ILE A 363 -16.75 -6.67 -24.18
N THR A 364 -16.88 -7.39 -25.30
CA THR A 364 -17.58 -8.69 -25.34
C THR A 364 -16.63 -9.86 -25.58
N GLY A 365 -17.14 -11.07 -25.42
CA GLY A 365 -16.39 -12.31 -25.66
C GLY A 365 -16.72 -13.40 -24.64
N SER A 366 -16.25 -14.61 -24.91
CA SER A 366 -16.47 -15.77 -24.04
C SER A 366 -15.75 -15.65 -22.68
N ASN A 367 -16.16 -16.45 -21.70
CA ASN A 367 -15.41 -16.60 -20.45
C ASN A 367 -14.05 -17.22 -20.73
N ALA A 368 -13.04 -16.87 -19.91
CA ALA A 368 -11.64 -17.28 -20.08
C ALA A 368 -10.90 -16.68 -21.30
N SER A 369 -11.53 -15.87 -22.14
CA SER A 369 -10.89 -15.22 -23.29
C SER A 369 -9.92 -14.07 -22.95
N GLY A 370 -9.84 -13.68 -21.67
CA GLY A 370 -8.90 -12.65 -21.19
C GLY A 370 -9.51 -11.28 -20.90
N LYS A 371 -10.83 -11.08 -21.08
CA LYS A 371 -11.53 -9.79 -20.83
C LYS A 371 -11.21 -9.18 -19.46
N SER A 372 -11.45 -9.91 -18.38
CA SER A 372 -11.20 -9.44 -17.00
C SER A 372 -9.72 -9.11 -16.78
N THR A 373 -8.81 -9.94 -17.31
CA THR A 373 -7.36 -9.69 -17.25
C THR A 373 -6.98 -8.40 -17.96
N TYR A 374 -7.53 -8.17 -19.16
CA TYR A 374 -7.30 -6.93 -19.91
C TYR A 374 -7.80 -5.70 -19.15
N ILE A 375 -9.04 -5.73 -18.65
CA ILE A 375 -9.62 -4.61 -17.90
C ILE A 375 -8.81 -4.31 -16.64
N LYS A 376 -8.39 -5.35 -15.90
CA LYS A 376 -7.51 -5.19 -14.74
C LYS A 376 -6.14 -4.61 -15.13
N ALA A 377 -5.55 -5.03 -16.25
CA ALA A 377 -4.30 -4.46 -16.74
C ALA A 377 -4.41 -2.96 -16.99
N VAL A 378 -5.50 -2.51 -17.66
CA VAL A 378 -5.75 -1.09 -17.94
C VAL A 378 -5.96 -0.33 -16.64
N ALA A 379 -6.80 -0.83 -15.73
CA ALA A 379 -7.11 -0.18 -14.46
C ALA A 379 -5.89 -0.04 -13.55
N ILE A 380 -5.09 -1.10 -13.39
CA ILE A 380 -3.86 -1.06 -12.58
C ILE A 380 -2.88 -0.06 -13.19
N ASN A 381 -2.66 -0.06 -14.51
CA ASN A 381 -1.74 0.89 -15.13
C ASN A 381 -2.25 2.34 -15.04
N ALA A 382 -3.57 2.59 -15.07
CA ALA A 382 -4.13 3.92 -14.82
C ALA A 382 -3.89 4.41 -13.38
N ILE A 383 -3.85 3.50 -12.40
CA ILE A 383 -3.46 3.81 -11.02
C ILE A 383 -1.96 4.12 -10.96
N LEU A 384 -1.11 3.25 -11.52
CA LEU A 384 0.35 3.41 -11.49
C LEU A 384 0.80 4.69 -12.22
N ALA A 385 0.13 5.04 -13.32
CA ALA A 385 0.37 6.28 -14.06
C ALA A 385 0.29 7.51 -13.15
N GLN A 386 -0.72 7.59 -12.29
CA GLN A 386 -0.98 8.78 -11.47
C GLN A 386 -0.27 8.75 -10.13
N THR A 387 0.02 7.55 -9.61
CA THR A 387 0.56 7.37 -8.24
C THR A 387 2.07 7.26 -8.23
N ILE A 388 2.68 6.63 -9.24
CA ILE A 388 4.13 6.42 -9.35
C ILE A 388 4.70 6.88 -10.70
N HIS A 389 3.90 7.58 -11.51
CA HIS A 389 4.32 8.11 -12.80
C HIS A 389 4.93 7.03 -13.72
N THR A 390 4.38 5.82 -13.69
CA THR A 390 4.95 4.66 -14.41
C THR A 390 3.85 3.79 -14.96
N VAL A 391 4.00 3.31 -16.19
CA VAL A 391 3.11 2.34 -16.82
C VAL A 391 3.90 1.24 -17.52
N LEU A 392 3.35 0.04 -17.57
CA LEU A 392 3.94 -1.13 -18.26
C LEU A 392 3.36 -1.21 -19.67
N ALA A 393 3.68 -0.19 -20.47
CA ALA A 393 3.29 -0.06 -21.86
C ALA A 393 4.41 0.65 -22.63
N LYS A 394 4.38 0.58 -23.96
CA LYS A 394 5.29 1.31 -24.83
C LYS A 394 4.92 2.80 -24.90
N THR A 395 3.62 3.08 -25.00
CA THR A 395 3.05 4.44 -24.92
C THR A 395 1.82 4.42 -24.03
N TRP A 396 1.51 5.56 -23.40
CA TRP A 396 0.31 5.70 -22.59
C TRP A 396 -0.14 7.15 -22.53
N THR A 397 -1.41 7.38 -22.83
CA THR A 397 -2.06 8.68 -22.72
C THR A 397 -3.38 8.53 -21.99
N MET A 398 -3.65 9.39 -21.01
CA MET A 398 -4.93 9.40 -20.30
C MET A 398 -5.28 10.76 -19.74
N LYS A 399 -6.56 10.97 -19.44
CA LYS A 399 -6.97 12.04 -18.53
C LYS A 399 -6.78 11.64 -17.07
N PRO A 400 -6.09 12.46 -16.24
CA PRO A 400 -6.04 12.24 -14.80
C PRO A 400 -7.44 12.10 -14.23
N SER A 401 -7.71 10.98 -13.57
CA SER A 401 -9.05 10.57 -13.17
C SER A 401 -9.01 9.67 -11.95
N TYR A 402 -10.04 9.76 -11.12
CA TYR A 402 -10.30 8.73 -10.12
C TYR A 402 -10.60 7.40 -10.80
N ILE A 403 -10.18 6.31 -10.19
CA ILE A 403 -10.36 4.96 -10.72
C ILE A 403 -11.33 4.22 -9.80
N VAL A 404 -12.36 3.64 -10.39
CA VAL A 404 -13.39 2.88 -9.67
C VAL A 404 -13.68 1.59 -10.42
N THR A 405 -13.82 0.46 -9.73
CA THR A 405 -14.16 -0.82 -10.35
C THR A 405 -15.41 -1.44 -9.78
N SER A 406 -16.02 -2.36 -10.53
CA SER A 406 -17.04 -3.29 -10.04
C SER A 406 -16.84 -4.62 -10.77
N MET A 407 -16.08 -5.56 -10.19
CA MET A 407 -15.69 -6.81 -10.88
C MET A 407 -15.81 -8.09 -10.04
N ALA A 408 -15.14 -8.17 -8.89
CA ALA A 408 -14.92 -9.39 -8.13
C ALA A 408 -15.49 -9.23 -6.71
N ILE A 409 -16.79 -8.98 -6.65
CA ILE A 409 -17.49 -8.74 -5.41
C ILE A 409 -17.63 -10.07 -4.67
N GLN A 410 -16.93 -10.21 -3.55
CA GLN A 410 -17.08 -11.38 -2.69
C GLN A 410 -18.31 -11.21 -1.79
N ASP A 411 -18.95 -12.32 -1.43
CA ASP A 411 -20.02 -12.32 -0.44
C ASP A 411 -19.53 -11.69 0.87
N ASN A 412 -20.28 -10.72 1.37
CA ASN A 412 -20.04 -10.17 2.70
C ASN A 412 -20.99 -10.82 3.70
N VAL A 413 -20.64 -12.04 4.10
CA VAL A 413 -21.41 -12.85 5.06
C VAL A 413 -21.61 -12.10 6.39
N LEU A 414 -20.67 -11.22 6.76
CA LEU A 414 -20.73 -10.44 8.01
C LEU A 414 -21.78 -9.33 7.96
N ASP A 415 -21.96 -8.68 6.81
CA ASP A 415 -22.99 -7.64 6.62
C ASP A 415 -24.36 -8.24 6.20
N GLY A 416 -24.44 -9.55 5.97
CA GLY A 416 -25.66 -10.24 5.55
C GLY A 416 -26.14 -9.89 4.14
N ASP A 417 -25.32 -9.17 3.37
CA ASP A 417 -25.63 -8.85 1.97
C ASP A 417 -25.38 -10.07 1.10
N SER A 418 -26.34 -10.41 0.23
CA SER A 418 -26.10 -11.35 -0.86
C SER A 418 -25.18 -10.73 -1.91
N TYR A 419 -24.48 -11.57 -2.67
CA TYR A 419 -23.70 -11.19 -3.86
C TYR A 419 -24.39 -10.10 -4.72
N PHE A 420 -25.68 -10.30 -5.01
CA PHE A 420 -26.46 -9.39 -5.84
C PHE A 420 -26.64 -7.99 -5.22
N ILE A 421 -26.88 -7.92 -3.90
CA ILE A 421 -27.01 -6.62 -3.21
C ILE A 421 -25.67 -5.89 -3.17
N ALA A 422 -24.57 -6.61 -2.95
CA ALA A 422 -23.23 -6.04 -2.99
C ALA A 422 -22.88 -5.49 -4.39
N GLU A 423 -23.29 -6.19 -5.45
CA GLU A 423 -23.19 -5.73 -6.85
C GLU A 423 -23.97 -4.44 -7.12
N ILE A 424 -25.24 -4.38 -6.70
CA ILE A 424 -26.05 -3.16 -6.81
C ILE A 424 -25.41 -1.99 -6.06
N LYS A 425 -24.92 -2.21 -4.83
CA LYS A 425 -24.25 -1.17 -4.04
C LYS A 425 -22.97 -0.67 -4.73
N SER A 426 -22.21 -1.55 -5.36
CA SER A 426 -21.01 -1.18 -6.12
C SER A 426 -21.34 -0.31 -7.33
N LEU A 427 -22.36 -0.67 -8.11
CA LEU A 427 -22.81 0.13 -9.26
C LEU A 427 -23.37 1.50 -8.81
N LYS A 428 -24.15 1.52 -7.72
CA LYS A 428 -24.64 2.78 -7.12
C LYS A 428 -23.49 3.70 -6.70
N ARG A 429 -22.40 3.15 -6.17
CA ARG A 429 -21.18 3.91 -5.83
C ARG A 429 -20.56 4.55 -7.06
N ILE A 430 -20.46 3.84 -8.19
CA ILE A 430 -19.97 4.42 -9.46
C ILE A 430 -20.85 5.59 -9.91
N ILE A 431 -22.17 5.40 -9.88
CA ILE A 431 -23.15 6.45 -10.23
C ILE A 431 -22.99 7.67 -9.32
N GLN A 432 -22.82 7.47 -8.01
CA GLN A 432 -22.62 8.56 -7.07
C GLN A 432 -21.34 9.35 -7.35
N LEU A 433 -20.22 8.68 -7.60
CA LEU A 433 -18.96 9.33 -7.96
C LEU A 433 -19.07 10.09 -9.30
N SER A 434 -19.77 9.53 -10.29
CA SER A 434 -20.01 10.21 -11.57
C SER A 434 -20.87 11.48 -11.39
N LYS A 435 -21.88 11.45 -10.50
CA LYS A 435 -22.72 12.62 -10.17
C LYS A 435 -21.94 13.79 -9.57
N GLU A 436 -20.81 13.52 -8.90
CA GLU A 436 -19.93 14.57 -8.37
C GLU A 436 -19.20 15.38 -9.46
N LYS A 437 -19.37 15.01 -10.74
CA LYS A 437 -18.79 15.67 -11.93
C LYS A 437 -17.26 15.78 -11.89
N LYS A 438 -16.61 14.86 -11.17
CA LYS A 438 -15.15 14.69 -11.14
C LYS A 438 -14.69 13.81 -12.31
N PRO A 439 -13.44 13.98 -12.80
CA PRO A 439 -12.85 13.04 -13.76
C PRO A 439 -12.81 11.64 -13.14
N LEU A 440 -13.46 10.68 -13.80
CA LEU A 440 -13.66 9.31 -13.32
C LEU A 440 -13.46 8.35 -14.48
N ILE A 441 -12.78 7.24 -14.24
CA ILE A 441 -12.77 6.07 -15.13
C ILE A 441 -13.35 4.91 -14.34
N SER A 442 -14.48 4.39 -14.82
CA SER A 442 -15.13 3.22 -14.25
C SER A 442 -14.78 1.97 -15.07
N PHE A 443 -14.50 0.88 -14.36
CA PHE A 443 -14.25 -0.42 -14.95
C PHE A 443 -15.23 -1.43 -14.37
N VAL A 444 -16.11 -1.96 -15.20
CA VAL A 444 -17.17 -2.89 -14.78
C VAL A 444 -16.96 -4.22 -15.49
N ASP A 445 -16.98 -5.33 -14.76
CA ASP A 445 -16.90 -6.67 -15.33
C ASP A 445 -18.19 -7.41 -15.01
N GLU A 446 -19.07 -7.45 -16.02
CA GLU A 446 -20.47 -7.88 -15.94
C GLU A 446 -21.34 -6.95 -15.07
N ILE A 447 -22.59 -6.76 -15.49
CA ILE A 447 -23.57 -5.95 -14.76
C ILE A 447 -24.72 -6.87 -14.34
N LEU A 448 -24.99 -6.90 -13.04
CA LEU A 448 -26.15 -7.58 -12.44
C LEU A 448 -26.21 -9.08 -12.77
N LYS A 449 -25.09 -9.79 -12.64
CA LYS A 449 -24.99 -11.22 -13.01
C LYS A 449 -26.01 -12.11 -12.28
N GLY A 450 -26.39 -11.73 -11.06
CA GLY A 450 -27.21 -12.54 -10.15
C GLY A 450 -28.74 -12.54 -10.37
N THR A 451 -29.27 -11.94 -11.44
CA THR A 451 -30.73 -11.84 -11.70
C THR A 451 -31.18 -12.47 -13.02
N ASN A 452 -32.49 -12.48 -13.28
CA ASN A 452 -33.11 -12.94 -14.54
C ASN A 452 -32.54 -12.18 -15.74
N THR A 453 -32.24 -12.88 -16.83
CA THR A 453 -31.68 -12.36 -18.08
C THR A 453 -32.41 -11.11 -18.60
N ILE A 454 -33.76 -11.09 -18.59
CA ILE A 454 -34.52 -9.93 -19.10
C ILE A 454 -34.30 -8.70 -18.21
N GLU A 455 -34.39 -8.87 -16.90
CA GLU A 455 -34.15 -7.80 -15.94
C GLU A 455 -32.70 -7.33 -15.97
N ARG A 456 -31.75 -8.27 -16.11
CA ARG A 456 -30.32 -7.98 -16.22
C ARG A 456 -30.03 -7.11 -17.44
N ILE A 457 -30.44 -7.52 -18.63
CA ILE A 457 -30.16 -6.80 -19.88
C ILE A 457 -30.82 -5.41 -19.84
N SER A 458 -32.09 -5.33 -19.45
CA SER A 458 -32.83 -4.06 -19.39
C SER A 458 -32.24 -3.08 -18.38
N ALA A 459 -31.91 -3.55 -17.16
CA ALA A 459 -31.28 -2.70 -16.15
C ALA A 459 -29.86 -2.29 -16.55
N SER A 460 -29.07 -3.20 -17.14
CA SER A 460 -27.72 -2.91 -17.62
C SER A 460 -27.73 -1.84 -18.70
N ALA A 461 -28.63 -1.96 -19.68
CA ALA A 461 -28.81 -0.97 -20.74
C ALA A 461 -29.17 0.42 -20.17
N ALA A 462 -30.12 0.49 -19.23
CA ALA A 462 -30.50 1.75 -18.60
C ALA A 462 -29.35 2.39 -17.79
N ILE A 463 -28.55 1.57 -17.10
CA ILE A 463 -27.36 2.03 -16.38
C ILE A 463 -26.30 2.55 -17.37
N MET A 464 -26.06 1.81 -18.46
CA MET A 464 -25.11 2.20 -19.51
C MET A 464 -25.52 3.52 -20.18
N GLU A 465 -26.79 3.67 -20.54
CA GLU A 465 -27.33 4.92 -21.08
C GLU A 465 -27.08 6.08 -20.11
N TRP A 466 -27.43 5.89 -18.83
CA TRP A 466 -27.20 6.92 -17.81
C TRP A 466 -25.71 7.28 -17.69
N LEU A 467 -24.81 6.29 -17.64
CA LEU A 467 -23.37 6.52 -17.55
C LEU A 467 -22.82 7.25 -18.77
N SER A 468 -23.30 6.92 -19.97
CA SER A 468 -22.88 7.56 -21.23
C SER A 468 -23.23 9.05 -21.30
N ALA A 469 -24.36 9.44 -20.72
CA ALA A 469 -24.83 10.82 -20.68
C ALA A 469 -24.10 11.69 -19.65
N ASN A 470 -23.39 11.08 -18.68
CA ASN A 470 -22.69 11.78 -17.61
C ASN A 470 -21.19 11.91 -17.88
N LYS A 471 -20.46 12.66 -17.04
CA LYS A 471 -19.01 12.82 -17.16
C LYS A 471 -18.28 11.56 -16.70
N GLY A 472 -17.10 11.32 -17.28
CA GLY A 472 -16.26 10.17 -16.98
C GLY A 472 -16.28 9.12 -18.08
N MET A 473 -15.24 8.29 -18.07
CA MET A 473 -15.09 7.16 -18.97
C MET A 473 -15.67 5.90 -18.33
N ASN A 474 -16.31 5.06 -19.13
CA ASN A 474 -16.92 3.81 -18.67
C ASN A 474 -16.48 2.66 -19.58
N ILE A 475 -15.72 1.73 -19.00
CA ILE A 475 -15.21 0.54 -19.68
C ILE A 475 -15.92 -0.66 -19.07
N ILE A 476 -16.78 -1.29 -19.85
CA ILE A 476 -17.70 -2.32 -19.37
C ILE A 476 -17.39 -3.61 -20.14
N ALA A 477 -17.09 -4.70 -19.44
CA ALA A 477 -17.13 -6.03 -20.02
C ALA A 477 -18.50 -6.67 -19.80
N SER A 478 -18.99 -7.39 -20.80
CA SER A 478 -20.19 -8.23 -20.67
C SER A 478 -20.08 -9.48 -21.54
N HIS A 479 -20.86 -10.51 -21.17
CA HIS A 479 -21.15 -11.66 -22.02
C HIS A 479 -22.47 -11.51 -22.79
N ASP A 480 -23.28 -10.50 -22.46
CA ASP A 480 -24.56 -10.23 -23.11
C ASP A 480 -24.34 -9.56 -24.47
N ILE A 481 -24.50 -10.32 -25.55
CA ILE A 481 -24.35 -9.82 -26.92
C ILE A 481 -25.47 -8.83 -27.24
N GLU A 482 -26.65 -9.01 -26.63
CA GLU A 482 -27.81 -8.12 -26.76
C GLU A 482 -27.46 -6.68 -26.35
N LEU A 483 -26.54 -6.48 -25.39
CA LEU A 483 -26.09 -5.14 -25.02
C LEU A 483 -25.30 -4.45 -26.14
N THR A 484 -24.65 -5.21 -27.03
CA THR A 484 -23.94 -4.61 -28.18
C THR A 484 -24.91 -4.02 -29.19
N GLU A 485 -26.08 -4.65 -29.37
CA GLU A 485 -27.17 -4.16 -30.21
C GLU A 485 -27.85 -2.95 -29.56
N ILE A 486 -28.18 -3.04 -28.27
CA ILE A 486 -28.87 -1.96 -27.55
C ILE A 486 -27.99 -0.70 -27.41
N ALA A 487 -26.69 -0.87 -27.21
CA ALA A 487 -25.74 0.23 -27.01
C ALA A 487 -25.11 0.74 -28.32
N GLU A 488 -25.61 0.30 -29.49
CA GLU A 488 -25.13 0.73 -30.79
C GLU A 488 -25.19 2.27 -30.91
N GLY A 489 -24.12 2.89 -31.42
CA GLY A 489 -24.00 4.34 -31.54
C GLY A 489 -23.72 5.10 -30.23
N VAL A 490 -23.88 4.47 -29.07
CA VAL A 490 -23.58 5.06 -27.75
C VAL A 490 -22.28 4.52 -27.16
N TYR A 491 -21.99 3.24 -27.37
CA TYR A 491 -20.77 2.57 -26.91
C TYR A 491 -19.92 2.10 -28.08
N THR A 492 -18.60 2.25 -27.95
CA THR A 492 -17.66 1.65 -28.90
C THR A 492 -17.45 0.19 -28.51
N ASN A 493 -17.77 -0.72 -29.44
CA ASN A 493 -17.66 -2.15 -29.22
C ASN A 493 -16.24 -2.66 -29.48
N TYR A 494 -15.76 -3.49 -28.57
CA TYR A 494 -14.57 -4.32 -28.70
C TYR A 494 -14.91 -5.75 -28.30
N HIS A 495 -14.07 -6.70 -28.71
CA HIS A 495 -14.25 -8.09 -28.31
C HIS A 495 -12.94 -8.86 -28.17
N PHE A 496 -13.02 -9.91 -27.37
CA PHE A 496 -12.08 -11.02 -27.38
C PHE A 496 -12.75 -12.20 -28.08
N ARG A 497 -11.97 -12.92 -28.88
CA ARG A 497 -12.45 -14.06 -29.66
C ARG A 497 -11.71 -15.32 -29.27
N GLU A 498 -12.39 -16.44 -29.48
CA GLU A 498 -11.80 -17.76 -29.46
C GLU A 498 -11.74 -18.33 -30.88
N SER A 499 -10.75 -19.18 -31.13
CA SER A 499 -10.61 -19.91 -32.37
C SER A 499 -10.52 -21.40 -32.06
N ILE A 500 -10.99 -22.22 -32.98
CA ILE A 500 -10.93 -23.67 -32.86
C ILE A 500 -9.90 -24.17 -33.86
N LYS A 501 -8.89 -24.86 -33.36
CA LYS A 501 -7.84 -25.45 -34.18
C LYS A 501 -7.49 -26.82 -33.64
N ASP A 502 -7.44 -27.81 -34.52
CA ASP A 502 -7.06 -29.20 -34.18
C ASP A 502 -7.91 -29.82 -33.04
N GLY A 503 -9.18 -29.42 -32.95
CA GLY A 503 -10.08 -29.89 -31.90
C GLY A 503 -9.88 -29.21 -30.54
N GLU A 504 -9.02 -28.20 -30.42
CA GLU A 504 -8.83 -27.43 -29.19
C GLU A 504 -9.34 -26.00 -29.33
N VAL A 505 -9.80 -25.43 -28.21
CA VAL A 505 -10.16 -24.01 -28.12
C VAL A 505 -8.94 -23.19 -27.75
N LEU A 506 -8.54 -22.30 -28.66
CA LEU A 506 -7.42 -21.39 -28.50
C LEU A 506 -7.92 -19.96 -28.32
N PHE A 507 -7.41 -19.30 -27.28
CA PHE A 507 -7.62 -17.88 -27.03
C PHE A 507 -6.35 -17.12 -27.42
N ASP A 508 -6.46 -16.13 -28.32
CA ASP A 508 -5.32 -15.30 -28.70
C ASP A 508 -4.99 -14.22 -27.65
N TYR A 509 -5.91 -14.01 -26.70
CA TYR A 509 -5.83 -12.99 -25.65
C TYR A 509 -5.60 -11.56 -26.19
N LYS A 510 -6.02 -11.31 -27.44
CA LYS A 510 -5.95 -10.00 -28.09
C LYS A 510 -7.34 -9.36 -28.14
N ILE A 511 -7.38 -8.07 -27.87
CA ILE A 511 -8.57 -7.24 -28.08
C ILE A 511 -8.69 -6.89 -29.57
N HIS A 512 -9.92 -6.97 -30.08
CA HIS A 512 -10.28 -6.66 -31.46
C HIS A 512 -11.39 -5.61 -31.48
N GLU A 513 -11.43 -4.78 -32.51
CA GLU A 513 -12.50 -3.79 -32.70
C GLU A 513 -13.81 -4.46 -33.18
N GLY A 514 -14.94 -3.86 -32.82
CA GLY A 514 -16.28 -4.34 -33.16
C GLY A 514 -16.85 -5.33 -32.15
N PRO A 515 -18.15 -5.69 -32.28
CA PRO A 515 -18.82 -6.65 -31.41
C PRO A 515 -18.34 -8.09 -31.68
N SER A 516 -18.45 -8.96 -30.67
CA SER A 516 -18.19 -10.39 -30.86
C SER A 516 -19.23 -11.02 -31.78
N VAL A 517 -18.79 -11.71 -32.83
CA VAL A 517 -19.66 -12.47 -33.75
C VAL A 517 -19.71 -13.96 -33.45
N THR A 518 -18.87 -14.47 -32.54
CA THR A 518 -18.73 -15.90 -32.28
C THR A 518 -19.52 -16.36 -31.07
N ARG A 519 -20.24 -17.49 -31.22
CA ARG A 519 -20.95 -18.21 -30.14
C ARG A 519 -20.46 -19.67 -30.09
N ASN A 520 -19.19 -19.89 -29.74
CA ASN A 520 -18.57 -21.22 -29.84
C ASN A 520 -18.87 -22.17 -28.66
N ALA A 521 -19.77 -21.82 -27.74
CA ALA A 521 -20.09 -22.65 -26.57
C ALA A 521 -20.66 -24.03 -26.95
N ILE A 522 -21.51 -24.12 -27.98
CA ILE A 522 -22.05 -25.41 -28.44
C ILE A 522 -20.94 -26.22 -29.13
N LYS A 523 -20.04 -25.54 -29.86
CA LYS A 523 -18.89 -26.18 -30.50
C LYS A 523 -17.88 -26.75 -29.50
N LEU A 524 -17.78 -26.13 -28.31
CA LEU A 524 -17.04 -26.67 -27.16
C LEU A 524 -17.61 -28.00 -26.67
N LEU A 525 -18.93 -28.16 -26.65
CA LEU A 525 -19.56 -29.44 -26.29
C LEU A 525 -19.20 -30.52 -27.31
N GLU A 526 -19.18 -30.19 -28.61
CA GLU A 526 -18.76 -31.11 -29.66
C GLU A 526 -17.30 -31.56 -29.49
N ILE A 527 -16.41 -30.63 -29.11
CA ILE A 527 -15.00 -30.93 -28.83
C ILE A 527 -14.83 -31.83 -27.60
N LEU A 528 -15.68 -31.66 -26.59
CA LEU A 528 -15.65 -32.45 -25.36
C LEU A 528 -16.38 -33.80 -25.48
N ASP A 529 -16.62 -34.27 -26.71
CA ASP A 529 -17.28 -35.53 -27.04
C ASP A 529 -18.67 -35.70 -26.38
N TYR A 530 -19.44 -34.60 -26.23
CA TYR A 530 -20.85 -34.70 -25.87
C TYR A 530 -21.61 -35.43 -26.98
N PRO A 531 -22.68 -36.19 -26.65
CA PRO A 531 -23.46 -36.89 -27.66
C PRO A 531 -23.94 -35.95 -28.78
N GLU A 532 -23.77 -36.34 -30.04
CA GLU A 532 -24.19 -35.52 -31.20
C GLU A 532 -25.66 -35.12 -31.14
N SER A 533 -26.52 -35.95 -30.54
CA SER A 533 -27.94 -35.60 -30.33
C SER A 533 -28.11 -34.34 -29.48
N VAL A 534 -27.27 -34.14 -28.46
CA VAL A 534 -27.30 -32.96 -27.57
C VAL A 534 -26.82 -31.72 -28.32
N THR A 535 -25.69 -31.81 -29.02
CA THR A 535 -25.12 -30.66 -29.73
C THR A 535 -25.97 -30.24 -30.92
N ASN A 536 -26.52 -31.19 -31.68
CA ASN A 536 -27.47 -30.91 -32.77
C ASN A 536 -28.75 -30.24 -32.24
N GLN A 537 -29.32 -30.75 -31.14
CA GLN A 537 -30.49 -30.13 -30.53
C GLN A 537 -30.20 -28.73 -29.99
N ALA A 538 -29.05 -28.54 -29.34
CA ALA A 538 -28.63 -27.23 -28.86
C ALA A 538 -28.46 -26.22 -30.00
N ASN A 539 -27.84 -26.62 -31.12
CA ASN A 539 -27.69 -25.79 -32.31
C ASN A 539 -29.05 -25.42 -32.91
N GLN A 540 -29.99 -26.39 -33.01
CA GLN A 540 -31.35 -26.11 -33.49
C GLN A 540 -32.10 -25.13 -32.60
N LEU A 541 -32.04 -25.30 -31.27
CA LEU A 541 -32.68 -24.39 -30.32
C LEU A 541 -32.08 -22.98 -30.38
N ALA A 542 -30.76 -22.87 -30.49
CA ALA A 542 -30.08 -21.58 -30.61
C ALA A 542 -30.41 -20.86 -31.92
N GLN A 543 -30.47 -21.60 -33.03
CA GLN A 543 -30.84 -21.04 -34.34
C GLN A 543 -32.30 -20.57 -34.31
N GLN A 544 -33.22 -21.39 -33.80
CA GLN A 544 -34.63 -21.02 -33.68
C GLN A 544 -34.80 -19.77 -32.81
N PHE A 545 -34.17 -19.70 -31.64
CA PHE A 545 -34.25 -18.50 -30.80
C PHE A 545 -33.67 -17.27 -31.50
N THR A 546 -32.63 -17.43 -32.32
CA THR A 546 -32.05 -16.31 -33.09
C THR A 546 -33.00 -15.82 -34.19
N ASP A 547 -33.71 -16.72 -34.86
CA ASP A 547 -34.60 -16.40 -35.98
C ASP A 547 -35.96 -15.84 -35.54
N ILE A 548 -36.58 -16.44 -34.51
CA ILE A 548 -37.96 -16.11 -34.09
C ILE A 548 -38.07 -15.52 -32.69
N ARG A 549 -36.97 -15.44 -31.92
CA ARG A 549 -36.94 -14.95 -30.52
C ARG A 549 -37.87 -15.71 -29.56
N GLU A 550 -38.18 -16.97 -29.87
CA GLU A 550 -39.00 -17.88 -29.05
C GLU A 550 -38.28 -19.22 -28.80
N TRP A 551 -38.51 -19.81 -27.62
CA TRP A 551 -37.98 -21.13 -27.27
C TRP A 551 -38.99 -22.23 -27.60
N LYS A 552 -38.51 -23.34 -28.20
CA LYS A 552 -39.33 -24.53 -28.39
C LYS A 552 -39.41 -25.34 -27.10
N GLU A 553 -40.61 -25.80 -26.75
CA GLU A 553 -40.78 -26.73 -25.62
C GLU A 553 -39.99 -28.02 -25.86
N LEU A 554 -39.35 -28.50 -24.79
CA LEU A 554 -38.69 -29.80 -24.83
C LEU A 554 -39.78 -30.89 -24.91
N ASN A 555 -39.59 -31.84 -25.81
CA ASN A 555 -40.47 -33.00 -25.88
C ASN A 555 -40.33 -33.78 -24.55
N ALA A 556 -41.45 -33.99 -23.84
CA ALA A 556 -41.48 -34.95 -22.74
C ALA A 556 -41.29 -36.36 -23.31
N VAL A 557 -40.35 -37.12 -22.73
CA VAL A 557 -40.10 -38.53 -23.09
C VAL A 557 -41.11 -39.44 -22.40
#